data_AF-A0A5S3YAM8-F1
#
_entry.id   AF-A0A5S3YAM8-F1
#
_cell.length_a   1.000
_cell.length_b   1.000
_cell.length_c   1.000
_cell.angle_alpha   90.00
_cell.angle_beta   90.00
_cell.angle_gamma   90.00
#
_symmetry.space_group_name_H-M   'P 1'
#
loop_
_entity.id
_entity.type
_entity.pdbx_description
1 polymer ?
#
loop_
_entity_poly.entity_id
_entity_poly.type
_entity_poly.pdbx_seq_one_letter_code
_entity_poly.pdbx_strand_id
1 'polypeptide(L)'
;MNPLENYLLSLQINTYKTSIYQVIEIQTRIWQSLQSGSSYVLAMLEVLEVVNHSKQQQHQALLKQVLQLLGYSAQSQVGNNLLVAHKRFSHSLELL
;
A
#
# COMPACT_ATOMS: atom_id res chain seq x y z
N MET A 1 -15.69 11.44 -6.96
CA MET A 1 -15.18 10.28 -6.18
C MET A 1 -13.83 10.66 -5.60
N ASN A 2 -13.54 10.22 -4.38
CA ASN A 2 -12.28 10.49 -3.70
C ASN A 2 -11.13 9.74 -4.44
N PRO A 3 -9.98 10.39 -4.73
CA PRO A 3 -8.81 9.72 -5.34
C PRO A 3 -8.44 8.41 -4.66
N LEU A 4 -8.63 8.35 -3.34
CA LEU A 4 -8.36 7.18 -2.51
C LEU A 4 -9.27 5.99 -2.82
N GLU A 5 -10.57 6.24 -2.95
CA GLU A 5 -11.57 5.21 -3.27
C GLU A 5 -11.35 4.67 -4.69
N ASN A 6 -11.07 5.57 -5.63
CA ASN A 6 -10.73 5.20 -7.01
C ASN A 6 -9.48 4.33 -7.06
N TYR A 7 -8.46 4.67 -6.26
CA TYR A 7 -7.25 3.89 -6.19
C TYR A 7 -7.49 2.50 -5.60
N LEU A 8 -8.24 2.38 -4.50
CA LEU A 8 -8.61 1.09 -3.91
C LEU A 8 -9.38 0.21 -4.90
N LEU A 9 -10.32 0.79 -5.65
CA LEU A 9 -11.05 0.08 -6.70
C LEU A 9 -10.11 -0.37 -7.83
N SER A 10 -9.16 0.48 -8.23
CA SER A 10 -8.18 0.14 -9.26
C SER A 10 -7.27 -1.02 -8.88
N LEU A 11 -7.01 -1.20 -7.57
CA LEU A 11 -6.24 -2.33 -7.06
C LEU A 11 -7.02 -3.66 -7.12
N GLN A 12 -8.33 -3.65 -7.39
CA GLN A 12 -9.18 -4.85 -7.47
C GLN A 12 -9.04 -5.79 -6.27
N ILE A 13 -8.97 -5.23 -5.06
CA ILE A 13 -8.89 -6.00 -3.82
C ILE A 13 -10.30 -6.54 -3.50
N ASN A 14 -10.63 -7.69 -4.09
CA ASN A 14 -12.01 -8.21 -4.14
C ASN A 14 -12.43 -8.97 -2.88
N THR A 15 -11.50 -9.31 -1.98
CA THR A 15 -11.78 -10.07 -0.75
C THR A 15 -11.01 -9.51 0.42
N TYR A 16 -11.74 -8.95 1.39
CA TYR A 16 -11.15 -8.58 2.68
C TYR A 16 -11.05 -9.80 3.59
N LYS A 17 -9.83 -10.29 3.81
CA LYS A 17 -9.53 -11.35 4.76
C LYS A 17 -8.26 -11.01 5.51
N THR A 18 -8.40 -10.58 6.75
CA THR A 18 -7.26 -10.20 7.58
C THR A 18 -6.25 -11.35 7.69
N SER A 19 -5.18 -11.30 6.91
CA SER A 19 -4.19 -12.36 6.79
C SER A 19 -2.90 -11.85 6.15
N ILE A 20 -1.79 -12.55 6.39
CA ILE A 20 -0.51 -12.24 5.76
C ILE A 20 -0.59 -12.26 4.22
N TYR A 21 -1.33 -13.23 3.68
CA TYR A 21 -1.51 -13.37 2.23
C TYR A 21 -2.17 -12.15 1.61
N GLN A 22 -3.16 -11.57 2.30
CA GLN A 22 -3.79 -10.34 1.83
C GLN A 22 -2.81 -9.16 1.82
N VAL A 23 -1.97 -9.03 2.85
CA VAL A 23 -0.96 -7.95 2.91
C VAL A 23 0.05 -8.08 1.78
N ILE A 24 0.54 -9.30 1.51
CA ILE A 24 1.46 -9.58 0.40
C ILE A 24 0.79 -9.28 -0.95
N GLU A 25 -0.46 -9.71 -1.13
CA GLU A 25 -1.22 -9.44 -2.36
C GLU A 25 -1.37 -7.93 -2.60
N ILE A 26 -1.71 -7.15 -1.56
CA ILE A 26 -1.80 -5.69 -1.63
C ILE A 26 -0.45 -5.09 -2.03
N GLN A 27 0.63 -5.54 -1.38
CA GLN A 27 1.99 -5.10 -1.69
C GLN A 27 2.33 -5.31 -3.16
N THR A 28 2.05 -6.50 -3.72
CA THR A 28 2.30 -6.83 -5.12
C THR A 28 1.46 -5.97 -6.06
N ARG A 29 0.15 -5.80 -5.78
CA ARG A 29 -0.75 -5.00 -6.61
C ARG A 29 -0.36 -3.52 -6.65
N ILE A 30 0.05 -2.95 -5.52
CA ILE A 30 0.55 -1.57 -5.46
C ILE A 30 1.84 -1.43 -6.29
N TRP A 31 2.75 -2.40 -6.19
CA TRP A 31 3.97 -2.40 -7.00
C TRP A 31 3.67 -2.45 -8.49
N GLN A 32 2.78 -3.35 -8.92
CA GLN A 32 2.33 -3.43 -10.31
C GLN A 32 1.67 -2.13 -10.77
N SER A 33 0.83 -1.52 -9.93
CA SER A 33 0.20 -0.24 -10.24
C SER A 33 1.24 0.87 -10.44
N LEU A 34 2.27 0.95 -9.60
CA LEU A 34 3.38 1.89 -9.78
C LEU A 34 4.15 1.66 -11.07
N GLN A 35 4.42 0.40 -11.43
CA GLN A 35 5.10 0.10 -12.70
C GLN A 35 4.23 0.46 -13.91
N SER A 36 2.90 0.31 -13.80
CA SER A 36 1.96 0.65 -14.88
C SER A 36 1.83 2.15 -15.13
N GLY A 37 2.16 3.00 -14.14
CA GLY A 37 1.98 4.46 -14.24
C GLY A 37 0.52 4.88 -14.43
N SER A 38 -0.44 4.12 -13.89
CA SER A 38 -1.86 4.41 -14.03
C SER A 38 -2.21 5.81 -13.50
N SER A 39 -3.22 6.45 -14.09
CA SER A 39 -3.72 7.75 -13.60
C SER A 39 -4.16 7.69 -12.13
N TYR A 40 -4.65 6.53 -11.67
CA TYR A 40 -5.04 6.31 -10.29
C TYR A 40 -3.85 6.34 -9.32
N VAL A 41 -2.73 5.70 -9.67
CA VAL A 41 -1.53 5.74 -8.81
C VAL A 41 -0.91 7.12 -8.80
N LEU A 42 -0.82 7.79 -9.96
CA LEU A 42 -0.28 9.14 -10.05
C LEU A 42 -1.08 10.13 -9.20
N ALA A 43 -2.41 10.07 -9.29
CA ALA A 43 -3.27 10.90 -8.45
C ALA A 43 -3.05 10.65 -6.94
N MET A 44 -2.81 9.40 -6.54
CA MET A 44 -2.50 9.10 -5.14
C MET A 44 -1.10 9.53 -4.72
N LEU A 45 -0.11 9.46 -5.60
CA LEU A 45 1.22 9.99 -5.32
C LEU A 45 1.20 11.51 -5.13
N GLU A 46 0.36 12.23 -5.88
CA GLU A 46 0.13 13.67 -5.72
C GLU A 46 -0.52 13.98 -4.36
N VAL A 47 -1.59 13.27 -4.01
CA VAL A 47 -2.28 13.43 -2.72
C VAL A 47 -1.36 13.15 -1.53
N LEU A 48 -0.46 12.18 -1.67
CA LEU A 48 0.52 11.82 -0.65
C LEU A 48 1.81 12.67 -0.73
N GLU A 49 1.90 13.60 -1.68
CA GLU A 49 3.06 14.47 -1.91
C GLU A 49 4.39 13.70 -2.15
N VAL A 50 4.31 12.49 -2.70
CA VAL A 50 5.47 11.58 -2.92
C VAL A 50 5.84 11.38 -4.39
N VAL A 51 5.27 12.15 -5.32
CA VAL A 51 5.55 12.04 -6.77
C VAL A 51 7.04 12.08 -7.10
N ASN A 52 7.83 12.91 -6.40
CA ASN A 52 9.26 13.08 -6.66
C ASN A 52 10.16 12.09 -5.90
N HIS A 53 9.58 11.18 -5.11
CA HIS A 53 10.33 10.21 -4.33
C HIS A 53 10.76 9.00 -5.18
N SER A 54 11.66 8.17 -4.66
CA SER A 54 12.03 6.92 -5.33
C SER A 54 10.82 5.98 -5.43
N LYS A 55 10.80 5.08 -6.43
CA LYS A 55 9.71 4.09 -6.58
C LYS A 55 9.47 3.27 -5.31
N GLN A 56 10.53 2.95 -4.57
CA GLN A 56 10.44 2.24 -3.29
C GLN A 56 9.75 3.09 -2.21
N GLN A 57 10.11 4.37 -2.10
CA GLN A 57 9.47 5.30 -1.17
C GLN A 57 7.99 5.54 -1.53
N GLN A 58 7.69 5.68 -2.82
CA GLN A 58 6.32 5.76 -3.35
C GLN A 58 5.50 4.52 -2.99
N HIS A 59 6.08 3.34 -3.19
CA HIS A 59 5.46 2.06 -2.85
C HIS A 59 5.17 1.95 -1.36
N GLN A 60 6.14 2.30 -0.51
CA GLN A 60 5.99 2.31 0.93
C GLN A 60 4.88 3.27 1.41
N ALA A 61 4.82 4.48 0.85
CA ALA A 61 3.81 5.47 1.19
C ALA A 61 2.40 4.99 0.82
N LEU A 62 2.23 4.47 -0.40
CA LEU A 62 0.97 3.91 -0.87
C LEU A 62 0.55 2.70 -0.04
N LEU A 63 1.48 1.79 0.25
CA LEU A 63 1.20 0.60 1.04
C LEU A 63 0.75 0.96 2.46
N LYS A 64 1.43 1.91 3.11
CA LYS A 64 1.04 2.40 4.43
C LYS A 64 -0.38 2.97 4.41
N GLN A 65 -0.69 3.80 3.41
CA GLN A 65 -2.00 4.42 3.26
C GLN A 65 -3.11 3.38 3.03
N VAL A 66 -2.90 2.44 2.11
CA VAL A 66 -3.88 1.38 1.81
C VAL A 66 -4.10 0.47 3.02
N LEU A 67 -3.03 0.07 3.72
CA LEU A 67 -3.13 -0.76 4.91
C LEU A 67 -3.89 -0.06 6.05
N GLN A 68 -3.65 1.22 6.28
CA GLN A 68 -4.38 2.00 7.28
C GLN A 68 -5.90 2.03 7.02
N LEU A 69 -6.31 2.19 5.76
CA LEU A 69 -7.73 2.19 5.38
C LEU A 69 -8.39 0.83 5.59
N LEU A 70 -7.61 -0.23 5.39
CA LEU A 70 -8.03 -1.60 5.61
C LEU A 70 -7.99 -1.99 7.11
N GLY A 71 -7.71 -1.03 8.00
CA GLY A 71 -7.71 -1.21 9.46
C GLY A 71 -6.41 -1.76 10.03
N TYR A 72 -5.35 -1.89 9.22
CA TYR A 72 -4.04 -2.32 9.69
C TYR A 72 -3.24 -1.13 10.23
N SER A 73 -2.50 -1.34 11.32
CA SER A 73 -1.42 -0.43 11.70
C SER A 73 -0.15 -0.81 10.93
N ALA A 74 0.41 0.14 10.20
CA ALA A 74 1.65 -0.04 9.44
C ALA A 74 2.71 0.95 9.93
N GLN A 75 3.82 0.42 10.46
CA GLN A 75 4.94 1.19 11.00
C GLN A 75 6.23 0.83 10.27
N SER A 76 6.92 1.84 9.73
CA SER A 76 8.21 1.63 9.08
C SER A 76 9.27 1.28 10.12
N GLN A 77 10.04 0.23 9.84
CA GLN A 77 11.18 -0.19 10.64
C GLN A 77 12.49 0.23 9.98
N VAL A 78 13.62 -0.12 10.61
CA VAL A 78 14.95 0.08 10.04
C VAL A 78 15.08 -0.70 8.74
N GLY A 79 15.51 -0.04 7.67
CA GLY A 79 15.63 -0.62 6.33
C GLY A 79 14.30 -0.63 5.55
N ASN A 80 14.14 -1.61 4.66
CA ASN A 80 12.97 -1.74 3.78
C ASN A 80 11.84 -2.55 4.44
N ASN A 81 11.69 -2.50 5.77
CA ASN A 81 10.72 -3.32 6.48
C ASN A 81 9.53 -2.49 6.98
N LEU A 82 8.33 -3.02 6.81
CA LEU A 82 7.08 -2.50 7.35
C LEU A 82 6.51 -3.49 8.36
N LEU A 83 6.41 -3.07 9.63
CA LEU A 83 5.66 -3.83 10.62
C LEU A 83 4.17 -3.57 10.40
N VAL A 84 3.46 -4.61 9.98
CA VAL A 84 2.03 -4.59 9.71
C VAL A 84 1.33 -5.39 10.80
N ALA A 85 0.42 -4.73 11.52
CA ALA A 85 -0.37 -5.37 12.57
C ALA A 85 -1.87 -5.08 12.41
N HIS A 86 -2.70 -6.04 12.82
CA HIS A 86 -4.15 -5.92 12.87
C HIS A 86 -4.71 -6.84 13.94
N LYS A 87 -5.32 -6.27 14.99
CA LYS A 87 -5.82 -6.99 16.18
C LYS A 87 -4.72 -7.87 16.81
N ARG A 88 -4.86 -9.21 16.75
CA ARG A 88 -3.91 -10.18 17.33
C ARG A 88 -2.81 -10.63 16.35
N PHE A 89 -2.79 -10.07 15.14
CA PHE A 89 -1.83 -10.41 14.10
C PHE A 89 -0.79 -9.30 13.98
N SER A 90 0.50 -9.66 13.93
CA SER A 90 1.62 -8.74 13.67
C SER A 90 2.67 -9.45 12.83
N HIS A 91 3.16 -8.79 11.79
CA HIS A 91 4.16 -9.34 10.88
C HIS A 91 5.10 -8.26 10.35
N SER A 92 6.36 -8.63 10.13
CA SER A 92 7.33 -7.77 9.43
C SER A 92 7.31 -8.09 7.95
N LEU A 93 6.95 -7.12 7.13
CA LEU A 93 6.89 -7.22 5.68
C LEU A 93 8.13 -6.58 5.07
N GLU A 94 8.89 -7.32 4.26
CA GLU A 94 9.99 -6.77 3.48
C GLU A 94 9.45 -6.14 2.18
N LEU A 95 9.84 -4.90 1.91
CA LEU A 95 9.38 -4.12 0.75
C LEU A 95 10.20 -4.44 -0.50
N LEU A 96 9.50 -4.55 -1.62
CA LEU A 96 10.05 -4.85 -2.95
C LEU A 96 10.60 -3.58 -3.61
#